data_AF-A0A431KYW7-F1
#
_entry.id   AF-A0A431KYW7-F1
#
_cell.length_a   1.000
_cell.length_b   1.000
_cell.length_c   1.000
_cell.angle_alpha   90.00
_cell.angle_beta   90.00
_cell.angle_gamma   90.00
#
_symmetry.space_group_name_H-M   'P 1'
#
loop_
_entity.id
_entity.type
_entity.pdbx_description
1 polymer ?
#
loop_
_entity_poly.entity_id
_entity_poly.type
_entity_poly.pdbx_seq_one_letter_code
_entity_poly.pdbx_strand_id
1 'polypeptide(L)'
;MAGKSYVDANYRFIAAYQEINARIAQRQQALALYVTLVVSMLAALVALKPGVIAGHVPVEWLILGFPVASTCLAFLNFKAERAITNLRRFVSSLERLELESHGLPSYNTDPQWAAGANKARRFHDFAAAVLVAGGNGIGLAAGLSIYPERLGDNTLLLGSAILISLLSLAALLLSPKWSFRPDE
;
A
#
# COMPACT_ATOMS: atom_id res chain seq x y z
N MET A 1 -40.74 20.37 5.78
CA MET A 1 -40.28 18.97 5.60
C MET A 1 -38.92 18.83 6.28
N ALA A 2 -38.92 18.39 7.55
CA ALA A 2 -37.67 18.12 8.26
C ALA A 2 -37.05 16.85 7.66
N GLY A 3 -35.98 17.01 6.89
CA GLY A 3 -35.28 15.89 6.28
C GLY A 3 -34.78 14.92 7.35
N LYS A 4 -35.09 13.63 7.21
CA LYS A 4 -34.53 12.56 8.05
C LYS A 4 -33.00 12.65 8.01
N SER A 5 -32.38 13.10 9.10
CA SER A 5 -30.92 13.12 9.29
C SER A 5 -30.32 11.72 9.59
N TYR A 6 -31.08 10.66 9.33
CA TYR A 6 -30.73 9.30 9.72
C TYR A 6 -30.77 8.38 8.51
N VAL A 7 -29.61 7.85 8.14
CA VAL A 7 -29.44 6.83 7.10
C VAL A 7 -29.93 5.49 7.62
N ASP A 8 -30.80 4.83 6.85
CA ASP A 8 -31.41 3.54 7.18
C ASP A 8 -30.38 2.41 7.42
N ALA A 9 -30.72 1.47 8.30
CA ALA A 9 -29.88 0.33 8.67
C ALA A 9 -29.55 -0.54 7.45
N ASN A 10 -30.54 -0.78 6.58
CA ASN A 10 -30.35 -1.55 5.35
C ASN A 10 -29.35 -0.90 4.42
N TYR A 11 -29.39 0.44 4.27
CA TYR A 11 -28.43 1.14 3.43
C TYR A 11 -27.00 1.02 3.97
N ARG A 12 -26.82 1.14 5.30
CA ARG A 12 -25.51 0.96 5.95
C ARG A 12 -24.98 -0.46 5.82
N PHE A 13 -25.86 -1.45 5.93
CA PHE A 13 -25.54 -2.85 5.76
C PHE A 13 -25.08 -3.16 4.33
N ILE A 14 -25.85 -2.71 3.32
CA ILE A 14 -25.49 -2.87 1.90
C ILE A 14 -24.17 -2.18 1.60
N ALA A 15 -23.98 -0.94 2.07
CA ALA A 15 -22.74 -0.19 1.87
C ALA A 15 -21.53 -0.91 2.51
N ALA A 16 -21.67 -1.44 3.72
CA ALA A 16 -20.62 -2.20 4.39
C ALA A 16 -20.28 -3.50 3.63
N TYR A 17 -21.28 -4.22 3.10
CA TYR A 17 -21.06 -5.40 2.27
C TYR A 17 -20.34 -5.08 0.96
N GLN A 18 -20.73 -4.01 0.28
CA GLN A 18 -20.06 -3.54 -0.94
C GLN A 18 -18.60 -3.17 -0.64
N GLU A 19 -18.35 -2.50 0.47
CA GLU A 19 -17.00 -2.16 0.92
C GLU A 19 -16.18 -3.44 1.23
N ILE A 20 -16.75 -4.45 1.91
CA ILE A 20 -16.09 -5.74 2.13
C ILE A 20 -15.67 -6.38 0.79
N ASN A 21 -16.57 -6.43 -0.18
CA ASN A 21 -16.29 -6.98 -1.50
C ASN A 21 -15.18 -6.20 -2.22
N ALA A 22 -15.20 -4.86 -2.11
CA ALA A 22 -14.14 -4.02 -2.65
C ALA A 22 -12.78 -4.30 -1.99
N ARG A 23 -12.72 -4.50 -0.66
CA ARG A 23 -11.48 -4.86 0.04
C ARG A 23 -10.97 -6.25 -0.33
N ILE A 24 -11.86 -7.21 -0.56
CA ILE A 24 -11.49 -8.55 -1.06
C ILE A 24 -10.91 -8.44 -2.47
N ALA A 25 -11.54 -7.69 -3.37
CA ALA A 25 -11.02 -7.47 -4.72
C ALA A 25 -9.65 -6.77 -4.71
N GLN A 26 -9.46 -5.74 -3.87
CA GLN A 26 -8.18 -5.06 -3.68
C GLN A 26 -7.08 -6.02 -3.19
N ARG A 27 -7.41 -7.00 -2.34
CA ARG A 27 -6.47 -8.03 -1.90
C ARG A 27 -6.04 -8.94 -3.05
N GLN A 28 -6.97 -9.34 -3.92
CA GLN A 28 -6.65 -10.11 -5.13
C GLN A 28 -5.76 -9.31 -6.09
N GLN A 29 -6.04 -8.00 -6.25
CA GLN A 29 -5.21 -7.12 -7.05
C GLN A 29 -3.79 -6.99 -6.49
N ALA A 30 -3.62 -6.91 -5.17
CA ALA A 30 -2.30 -6.90 -4.53
C ALA A 30 -1.52 -8.20 -4.78
N LEU A 31 -2.19 -9.35 -4.74
CA LEU A 31 -1.59 -10.64 -5.08
C LEU A 31 -1.16 -10.69 -6.55
N ALA A 32 -2.02 -10.23 -7.47
CA ALA A 32 -1.70 -10.16 -8.90
C ALA A 32 -0.47 -9.28 -9.16
N LEU A 33 -0.41 -8.09 -8.56
CA LEU A 33 0.75 -7.20 -8.66
C LEU A 33 2.04 -7.84 -8.15
N TYR A 34 1.98 -8.56 -7.02
CA TYR A 34 3.13 -9.29 -6.50
C TYR A 34 3.61 -10.37 -7.49
N VAL A 35 2.68 -11.18 -8.02
CA VAL A 35 3.02 -12.21 -9.02
C VAL A 35 3.65 -11.58 -10.25
N THR A 36 3.08 -10.50 -10.79
CA THR A 36 3.64 -9.78 -11.93
C THR A 36 5.06 -9.29 -11.64
N LEU A 37 5.29 -8.69 -10.47
CA LEU A 37 6.59 -8.16 -10.11
C LEU A 37 7.63 -9.28 -9.93
N VAL A 38 7.28 -10.36 -9.25
CA VAL A 38 8.15 -11.54 -9.07
C VAL A 38 8.50 -12.18 -10.42
N VAL A 39 7.50 -12.39 -11.30
CA VAL A 39 7.73 -12.96 -12.63
C VAL A 39 8.61 -12.03 -13.47
N SER A 40 8.40 -10.72 -13.42
CA SER A 40 9.25 -9.76 -14.14
C SER A 40 10.70 -9.77 -13.64
N MET A 41 10.90 -9.91 -12.32
CA MET A 41 12.22 -10.03 -11.70
C MET A 41 12.93 -11.32 -12.11
N LEU A 42 12.20 -12.45 -12.13
CA LEU A 42 12.70 -13.73 -12.61
C LEU A 42 13.06 -13.68 -14.10
N ALA A 43 12.20 -13.05 -14.92
CA ALA A 43 12.47 -12.86 -16.35
C ALA A 43 13.73 -12.03 -16.55
N ALA A 44 13.91 -10.95 -15.79
CA ALA A 44 15.14 -10.15 -15.81
C ALA A 44 16.37 -10.96 -15.39
N LEU A 45 16.28 -11.77 -14.32
CA LEU A 45 17.37 -12.66 -13.91
C LEU A 45 17.76 -13.65 -15.00
N VAL A 46 16.78 -14.24 -15.68
CA VAL A 46 17.02 -15.18 -16.79
C VAL A 46 17.62 -14.47 -18.00
N ALA A 47 17.16 -13.26 -18.32
CA ALA A 47 17.70 -12.46 -19.42
C ALA A 47 19.14 -12.00 -19.16
N LEU A 48 19.49 -11.76 -17.89
CA LEU A 48 20.83 -11.36 -17.44
C LEU A 48 21.79 -12.55 -17.26
N LYS A 49 21.37 -13.77 -17.64
CA LYS A 49 22.23 -14.96 -17.57
C LYS A 49 23.53 -14.68 -18.37
N PRO A 50 24.72 -14.82 -17.75
CA PRO A 50 25.97 -14.48 -18.41
C PRO A 50 26.21 -15.40 -19.61
N GLY A 51 26.21 -14.81 -20.81
CA GLY A 51 26.66 -15.44 -22.03
C GLY A 51 27.97 -14.81 -22.48
N VAL A 52 29.10 -15.47 -22.20
CA VAL A 52 30.47 -15.38 -22.78
C VAL A 52 31.13 -13.99 -22.98
N ILE A 53 30.43 -12.86 -22.99
CA ILE A 53 31.01 -11.55 -23.32
C ILE A 53 30.56 -10.50 -22.28
N ALA A 54 31.50 -10.23 -21.37
CA ALA A 54 31.81 -8.96 -20.71
C ALA A 54 30.70 -8.16 -20.01
N GLY A 55 30.75 -8.19 -18.68
CA GLY A 55 30.15 -7.20 -17.79
C GLY A 55 29.62 -7.84 -16.50
N HIS A 56 30.12 -7.43 -15.33
CA HIS A 56 29.49 -7.76 -14.06
C HIS A 56 28.13 -7.07 -13.99
N VAL A 57 27.09 -7.74 -14.49
CA VAL A 57 25.71 -7.33 -14.23
C VAL A 57 25.46 -7.54 -12.75
N PRO A 58 25.07 -6.51 -11.99
CA PRO A 58 24.98 -6.63 -10.53
C PRO A 58 23.63 -7.27 -10.15
N VAL A 59 23.55 -8.58 -10.40
CA VAL A 59 22.42 -9.46 -10.08
C VAL A 59 22.02 -9.36 -8.61
N GLU A 60 22.99 -9.06 -7.73
CA GLU A 60 22.80 -8.85 -6.29
C GLU A 60 21.73 -7.80 -5.97
N TRP A 61 21.70 -6.68 -6.72
CA TRP A 61 20.70 -5.63 -6.53
C TRP A 61 19.30 -6.08 -6.96
N LEU A 62 19.21 -6.94 -7.98
CA LEU A 62 17.94 -7.50 -8.45
C LEU A 62 17.35 -8.51 -7.44
N ILE A 63 18.22 -9.26 -6.76
CA ILE A 63 17.80 -10.19 -5.68
C ILE A 63 17.13 -9.43 -4.54
N LEU A 64 17.57 -8.21 -4.21
CA LEU A 64 16.93 -7.37 -3.19
C LEU A 64 15.51 -6.93 -3.56
N GLY A 65 15.13 -7.00 -4.83
CA GLY A 65 13.77 -6.71 -5.27
C GLY A 65 12.73 -7.71 -4.73
N PHE A 66 13.09 -8.98 -4.53
CA PHE A 66 12.19 -10.02 -4.00
C PHE A 66 11.75 -9.75 -2.54
N PRO A 67 12.65 -9.50 -1.56
CA PRO A 67 12.24 -9.16 -0.20
C PRO A 67 11.48 -7.83 -0.12
N VAL A 68 11.78 -6.87 -0.98
CA VAL A 68 10.99 -5.62 -1.09
C VAL A 68 9.56 -5.95 -1.52
N ALA A 69 9.40 -6.75 -2.58
CA ALA A 69 8.10 -7.18 -3.10
C ALA A 69 7.27 -7.94 -2.05
N SER A 70 7.90 -8.89 -1.35
CA SER A 70 7.23 -9.71 -0.34
C SER A 70 6.82 -8.89 0.88
N THR A 71 7.65 -7.95 1.31
CA THR A 71 7.33 -7.01 2.41
C THR A 71 6.15 -6.12 2.03
N CYS A 72 6.11 -5.61 0.79
CA CYS A 72 4.97 -4.84 0.29
C CYS A 72 3.69 -5.67 0.29
N LEU A 73 3.76 -6.92 -0.22
CA LEU A 73 2.62 -7.82 -0.20
C LEU A 73 2.13 -8.11 1.23
N ALA A 74 3.05 -8.34 2.17
CA ALA A 74 2.71 -8.60 3.57
C ALA A 74 1.94 -7.43 4.19
N PHE A 75 2.40 -6.20 3.97
CA PHE A 75 1.69 -5.01 4.46
C PHE A 75 0.33 -4.80 3.81
N LEU A 76 0.21 -4.98 2.49
CA LEU A 76 -1.08 -4.85 1.78
C LEU A 76 -2.08 -5.93 2.22
N ASN A 77 -1.63 -7.16 2.41
CA ASN A 77 -2.46 -8.24 2.96
C ASN A 77 -2.90 -7.94 4.39
N PHE A 78 -1.99 -7.46 5.24
CA PHE A 78 -2.33 -7.11 6.62
C PHE A 78 -3.35 -5.97 6.70
N LYS A 79 -3.20 -4.94 5.84
CA LYS A 79 -4.20 -3.88 5.69
C LYS A 79 -5.58 -4.46 5.34
N ALA A 80 -5.63 -5.28 4.30
CA ALA A 80 -6.88 -5.84 3.79
C ALA A 80 -7.57 -6.71 4.85
N GLU A 81 -6.83 -7.61 5.49
CA GLU A 81 -7.35 -8.51 6.53
C GLU A 81 -7.93 -7.74 7.72
N ARG A 82 -7.21 -6.70 8.17
CA ARG A 82 -7.65 -5.85 9.28
C ARG A 82 -8.89 -5.04 8.92
N ALA A 83 -8.96 -4.50 7.69
CA ALA A 83 -10.12 -3.76 7.20
C ALA A 83 -11.36 -4.66 7.06
N ILE A 84 -11.21 -5.84 6.44
CA ILE A 84 -12.28 -6.83 6.28
C ILE A 84 -12.78 -7.30 7.64
N THR A 85 -11.88 -7.62 8.58
CA THR A 85 -12.26 -8.02 9.94
C THR A 85 -13.06 -6.93 10.65
N ASN A 86 -12.64 -5.67 10.54
CA ASN A 86 -13.34 -4.54 11.15
C ASN A 86 -14.74 -4.34 10.55
N LEU A 87 -14.86 -4.43 9.22
CA LEU A 87 -16.14 -4.33 8.51
C LEU A 87 -17.07 -5.50 8.84
N ARG A 88 -16.57 -6.74 8.91
CA ARG A 88 -17.38 -7.91 9.30
C ARG A 88 -17.92 -7.78 10.71
N ARG A 89 -17.13 -7.23 11.65
CA ARG A 89 -17.63 -6.91 12.99
C ARG A 89 -18.73 -5.86 12.95
N PHE A 90 -18.54 -4.78 12.18
CA PHE A 90 -19.57 -3.76 12.00
C PHE A 90 -20.88 -4.33 11.43
N VAL A 91 -20.79 -5.15 10.39
CA VAL A 91 -21.94 -5.87 9.81
C VAL A 91 -22.62 -6.75 10.86
N SER A 92 -21.85 -7.56 11.61
CA SER A 92 -22.43 -8.40 12.67
C SER A 92 -23.11 -7.60 13.78
N SER A 93 -22.65 -6.38 14.04
CA SER A 93 -23.30 -5.47 14.98
C SER A 93 -24.59 -4.90 14.40
N LEU A 94 -24.63 -4.57 13.10
CA LEU A 94 -25.86 -4.14 12.42
C LEU A 94 -26.91 -5.26 12.35
N GLU A 95 -26.51 -6.51 12.13
CA GLU A 95 -27.43 -7.67 12.08
C GLU A 95 -28.15 -7.92 13.42
N ARG A 96 -27.54 -7.51 14.53
CA ARG A 96 -28.10 -7.65 15.89
C ARG A 96 -29.02 -6.49 16.29
N LEU A 97 -29.03 -5.39 15.55
CA LEU A 97 -29.89 -4.24 15.81
C LEU A 97 -31.27 -4.54 15.21
N GLU A 98 -32.08 -5.29 15.95
CA GLU A 98 -33.29 -5.89 15.41
C GLU A 98 -34.43 -4.88 15.14
N LEU A 99 -34.44 -3.66 15.70
CA LEU A 99 -35.53 -2.68 15.49
C LEU A 99 -35.26 -1.22 15.91
N GLU A 100 -34.09 -0.87 16.47
CA GLU A 100 -33.84 0.49 16.98
C GLU A 100 -33.34 1.44 15.87
N SER A 101 -34.28 2.17 15.28
CA SER A 101 -34.04 3.18 14.24
C SER A 101 -33.35 4.47 14.74
N HIS A 102 -33.09 4.58 16.05
CA HIS A 102 -32.56 5.79 16.67
C HIS A 102 -31.09 5.58 17.03
N GLY A 103 -30.19 6.16 16.24
CA GLY A 103 -28.76 6.20 16.56
C GLY A 103 -27.93 5.02 16.05
N LEU A 104 -28.13 4.60 14.79
CA LEU A 104 -27.27 3.59 14.17
C LEU A 104 -25.79 4.04 14.22
N PRO A 105 -24.83 3.16 14.56
CA PRO A 105 -23.41 3.49 14.54
C PRO A 105 -22.94 3.73 13.11
N SER A 106 -22.11 4.75 12.93
CA SER A 106 -21.54 5.12 11.62
C SER A 106 -20.12 4.58 11.54
N TYR A 107 -19.83 3.76 10.52
CA TYR A 107 -18.50 3.18 10.33
C TYR A 107 -17.38 4.23 10.23
N ASN A 108 -17.68 5.40 9.65
CA ASN A 108 -16.69 6.43 9.36
C ASN A 108 -16.48 7.44 10.49
N THR A 109 -17.49 7.65 11.35
CA THR A 109 -17.46 8.70 12.36
C THR A 109 -17.43 8.17 13.79
N ASP A 110 -17.94 6.96 14.02
CA ASP A 110 -17.91 6.36 15.34
C ASP A 110 -16.48 5.92 15.69
N PRO A 111 -15.90 6.41 16.82
CA PRO A 111 -14.54 6.11 17.23
C PRO A 111 -14.22 4.61 17.29
N GLN A 112 -15.20 3.77 17.65
CA GLN A 112 -14.99 2.32 17.79
C GLN A 112 -14.65 1.65 16.45
N TRP A 113 -15.19 2.17 15.34
CA TRP A 113 -15.00 1.63 14.00
C TRP A 113 -13.91 2.39 13.22
N ALA A 114 -13.93 3.72 13.28
CA ALA A 114 -13.04 4.59 12.54
C ALA A 114 -11.57 4.46 12.99
N ALA A 115 -11.30 4.26 14.28
CA ALA A 115 -9.94 4.08 14.78
C ALA A 115 -9.26 2.83 14.22
N GLY A 116 -10.01 1.73 14.10
CA GLY A 116 -9.54 0.47 13.51
C GLY A 116 -9.19 0.62 12.03
N ALA A 117 -10.04 1.32 11.27
CA ALA A 117 -9.85 1.61 9.86
C ALA A 117 -8.63 2.53 9.62
N ASN A 118 -8.48 3.58 10.41
CA ASN A 118 -7.34 4.50 10.34
C ASN A 118 -6.01 3.81 10.66
N LYS A 119 -5.99 2.88 11.62
CA LYS A 119 -4.78 2.10 11.93
C LYS A 119 -4.43 1.13 10.79
N ALA A 120 -5.42 0.58 10.08
CA ALA A 120 -5.19 -0.28 8.92
C ALA A 120 -4.60 0.51 7.73
N ARG A 121 -4.95 1.79 7.57
CA ARG A 121 -4.41 2.66 6.50
C ARG A 121 -2.89 2.77 6.53
N ARG A 122 -2.29 2.83 7.72
CA ARG A 122 -0.83 2.93 7.91
C ARG A 122 -0.02 1.83 7.22
N PHE A 123 -0.58 0.64 7.07
CA PHE A 123 0.11 -0.46 6.38
C PHE A 123 0.25 -0.20 4.88
N HIS A 124 -0.67 0.57 4.27
CA HIS A 124 -0.46 1.04 2.91
C HIS A 124 0.71 2.00 2.81
N ASP A 125 0.80 2.93 3.77
CA ASP A 125 1.87 3.92 3.80
C ASP A 125 3.23 3.25 4.02
N PHE A 126 3.29 2.20 4.86
CA PHE A 126 4.49 1.36 5.00
C PHE A 126 4.83 0.60 3.73
N ALA A 127 3.85 0.01 3.04
CA ALA A 127 4.08 -0.66 1.75
C ALA A 127 4.65 0.32 0.71
N ALA A 128 4.06 1.52 0.62
CA ALA A 128 4.54 2.57 -0.28
C ALA A 128 5.96 3.04 0.08
N ALA A 129 6.23 3.27 1.37
CA ALA A 129 7.55 3.68 1.84
C ALA A 129 8.62 2.62 1.55
N VAL A 130 8.33 1.34 1.80
CA VAL A 130 9.25 0.24 1.48
C VAL A 130 9.47 0.12 -0.02
N LEU A 131 8.42 0.25 -0.84
CA LEU A 131 8.54 0.17 -2.29
C LEU A 131 9.38 1.32 -2.86
N VAL A 132 9.17 2.54 -2.39
CA VAL A 132 9.92 3.72 -2.85
C VAL A 132 11.37 3.68 -2.37
N ALA A 133 11.60 3.37 -1.09
CA ALA A 133 12.95 3.26 -0.55
C ALA A 133 13.73 2.12 -1.21
N GLY A 134 13.11 0.94 -1.34
CA GLY A 134 13.70 -0.23 -1.98
C GLY A 134 13.93 -0.01 -3.47
N GLY A 135 12.91 0.42 -4.22
CA GLY A 135 13.00 0.62 -5.66
C GLY A 135 14.01 1.70 -6.05
N ASN A 136 13.97 2.87 -5.41
CA ASN A 136 14.93 3.93 -5.69
C ASN A 136 16.34 3.55 -5.21
N GLY A 137 16.46 2.90 -4.05
CA GLY A 137 17.76 2.45 -3.51
C GLY A 137 18.43 1.43 -4.41
N ILE A 138 17.70 0.39 -4.80
CA ILE A 138 18.15 -0.65 -5.74
C ILE A 138 18.51 -0.02 -7.10
N GLY A 139 17.66 0.86 -7.63
CA GLY A 139 17.90 1.51 -8.93
C GLY A 139 19.14 2.40 -8.94
N LEU A 140 19.33 3.22 -7.90
CA LEU A 140 20.51 4.08 -7.77
C LEU A 140 21.79 3.27 -7.57
N ALA A 141 21.75 2.23 -6.72
CA ALA A 141 22.90 1.39 -6.46
C ALA A 141 23.31 0.55 -7.67
N ALA A 142 22.34 0.00 -8.42
CA ALA A 142 22.59 -0.65 -9.69
C ALA A 142 23.18 0.33 -10.71
N GLY A 143 22.64 1.55 -10.81
CA GLY A 143 23.17 2.59 -11.70
C GLY A 143 24.63 2.93 -11.41
N LEU A 144 24.97 3.15 -10.12
CA LEU A 144 26.34 3.43 -9.68
C LEU A 144 27.30 2.26 -9.93
N SER A 145 26.82 1.03 -9.79
CA SER A 145 27.62 -0.17 -10.06
C SER A 145 27.86 -0.42 -11.54
N ILE A 146 26.92 -0.04 -12.42
CA ILE A 146 27.02 -0.30 -13.87
C ILE A 146 27.73 0.85 -14.59
N TYR A 147 27.52 2.11 -14.18
CA TYR A 147 28.06 3.30 -14.85
C TYR A 147 28.70 4.29 -13.87
N PRO A 148 29.78 3.91 -13.16
CA PRO A 148 30.40 4.76 -12.14
C PRO A 148 30.94 6.07 -12.72
N GLU A 149 31.69 6.04 -13.83
CA GLU A 149 32.30 7.24 -14.41
C GLU A 149 31.23 8.22 -14.95
N ARG A 150 30.23 7.72 -15.68
CA ARG A 150 29.18 8.56 -16.28
C ARG A 150 28.30 9.26 -15.26
N LEU A 151 28.07 8.62 -14.10
CA LEU A 151 27.34 9.22 -12.98
C LEU A 151 28.22 10.13 -12.12
N GLY A 152 29.52 9.84 -12.02
CA GLY A 152 30.52 10.72 -11.41
C GLY A 152 30.59 12.07 -12.12
N ASP A 153 30.67 12.05 -13.45
CA ASP A 153 30.72 13.24 -14.30
C ASP A 153 29.44 14.08 -14.23
N ASN A 154 28.30 13.44 -13.98
CA ASN A 154 26.99 14.09 -13.89
C ASN A 154 26.48 14.14 -12.45
N THR A 155 27.30 14.67 -11.54
CA THR A 155 27.00 14.72 -10.10
C THR A 155 25.69 15.47 -9.80
N LEU A 156 25.33 16.45 -10.63
CA LEU A 156 24.04 17.16 -10.53
C LEU A 156 22.84 16.23 -10.76
N LEU A 157 22.93 15.34 -11.75
CA LEU A 157 21.85 14.41 -12.07
C LEU A 157 21.70 13.38 -10.93
N LEU A 158 22.81 12.82 -10.46
CA LEU A 158 22.82 11.90 -9.31
C LEU A 158 22.26 12.57 -8.04
N GLY A 159 22.72 13.79 -7.74
CA GLY A 159 22.24 14.56 -6.59
C GLY A 159 20.74 14.87 -6.67
N SER A 160 20.24 15.24 -7.86
CA SER A 160 18.81 15.47 -8.07
C SER A 160 17.97 14.20 -7.90
N ALA A 161 18.46 13.05 -8.37
CA ALA A 161 17.77 11.77 -8.23
C ALA A 161 17.67 11.33 -6.76
N ILE A 162 18.76 11.50 -5.99
CA ILE A 162 18.76 11.27 -4.54
C ILE A 162 17.79 12.22 -3.83
N LEU A 163 17.84 13.51 -4.15
CA LEU A 163 16.98 14.52 -3.54
C LEU A 163 15.49 14.21 -3.80
N ILE A 164 15.12 13.92 -5.05
CA ILE A 164 13.74 13.59 -5.42
C ILE A 164 13.29 12.30 -4.71
N SER A 165 14.16 11.29 -4.63
CA SER A 165 13.88 10.05 -3.88
C SER A 165 13.58 10.35 -2.41
N LEU A 166 14.41 11.15 -1.74
CA LEU A 166 14.20 11.55 -0.34
C LEU A 166 12.92 12.37 -0.15
N LEU A 167 12.65 13.33 -1.03
CA LEU A 167 11.42 14.13 -1.00
C LEU A 167 10.18 13.25 -1.18
N SER A 168 10.22 12.29 -2.10
CA SER A 168 9.10 11.35 -2.32
C SER A 168 8.85 10.47 -1.08
N LEU A 169 9.90 9.99 -0.44
CA LEU A 169 9.80 9.21 0.79
C LEU A 169 9.25 10.05 1.95
N ALA A 170 9.73 11.29 2.10
CA ALA A 170 9.24 12.21 3.12
C ALA A 170 7.75 12.53 2.92
N ALA A 171 7.32 12.77 1.68
CA ALA A 171 5.92 13.01 1.36
C ALA A 171 5.04 11.81 1.76
N LEU A 172 5.47 10.58 1.48
CA LEU A 172 4.76 9.37 1.88
C LEU A 172 4.67 9.19 3.40
N LEU A 173 5.75 9.48 4.13
CA LEU A 173 5.77 9.38 5.59
C LEU A 173 4.97 10.49 6.29
N LEU A 174 4.77 11.64 5.64
CA LEU A 174 3.98 12.76 6.16
C LEU A 174 2.49 12.67 5.81
N SER A 175 2.14 11.98 4.73
CA SER A 175 0.75 11.74 4.31
C SER A 175 -0.22 11.28 5.42
N PRO A 176 0.17 10.41 6.37
CA PRO A 176 -0.71 9.98 7.46
C PRO A 176 -1.17 11.13 8.38
N LYS A 177 -0.44 12.26 8.44
CA LYS A 177 -0.81 13.42 9.25
C LYS A 177 -2.03 14.16 8.70
N TRP A 178 -2.39 13.92 7.45
CA TRP A 178 -3.59 14.45 6.79
C TRP A 178 -4.76 13.46 6.78
N SER A 179 -4.70 12.41 7.60
CA SER A 179 -5.81 11.46 7.74
C SER A 179 -7.06 12.16 8.28
N PHE A 180 -8.20 11.83 7.67
CA PHE A 180 -9.51 12.26 8.15
C PHE A 180 -9.67 11.93 9.63
N ARG A 181 -9.96 12.97 10.41
CA ARG A 181 -10.46 12.88 11.77
C ARG A 181 -11.92 13.33 11.67
N PRO A 182 -12.90 12.52 12.08
CA PRO A 182 -14.23 13.07 12.28
C PRO A 182 -14.06 14.18 13.33
N ASP A 183 -14.42 15.41 12.96
CA ASP A 183 -14.55 16.50 13.91
C ASP A 183 -15.58 16.07 14.97
N GLU A 184 -15.33 16.44 16.24
CA GLU A 184 -16.31 16.27 17.32
C GLU A 184 -17.67 16.92 16.97
#